data_AF-G4YJ03-F1
#
_entry.id   AF-G4YJ03-F1
#
_cell.length_a   1.000
_cell.length_b   1.000
_cell.length_c   1.000
_cell.angle_alpha   90.00
_cell.angle_beta   90.00
_cell.angle_gamma   90.00
#
_symmetry.space_group_name_H-M   'P 1'
#
loop_
_entity.id
_entity.type
_entity.pdbx_description
1 polymer ?
#
loop_
_entity_poly.entity_id
_entity_poly.type
_entity_poly.pdbx_seq_one_letter_code
_entity_poly.pdbx_strand_id
1 'polypeptide(L)' 'HNHPVGADYYKLYHEVRRVQDEALLADVEKLRKAGSNRKRILEYILEHSSAEPTMKDVHNLIARLEKKALSADTLEDRI' A
#
# COMPACT_ATOMS: atom_id res chain seq x y z
N HIS A 1 1.22 -27.20 -18.02
CA HIS A 1 1.64 -25.86 -18.48
C HIS A 1 2.04 -25.06 -17.24
N ASN A 2 3.33 -25.02 -16.90
CA ASN A 2 3.85 -24.14 -15.85
C ASN A 2 4.88 -23.26 -16.55
N HIS A 3 4.47 -22.07 -16.99
CA HIS A 3 5.42 -21.12 -17.56
C HIS A 3 6.25 -20.59 -16.39
N PRO A 4 7.58 -20.72 -16.41
CA PRO A 4 8.43 -20.07 -15.43
C PRO A 4 8.29 -18.57 -15.67
N VAL A 5 7.39 -17.92 -14.92
CA VAL A 5 7.39 -16.46 -14.83
C VAL A 5 8.73 -16.09 -14.21
N GLY A 6 9.68 -15.73 -15.08
CA GLY A 6 11.06 -15.46 -14.70
C GLY A 6 11.08 -14.49 -13.53
N ALA A 7 11.96 -14.73 -12.56
CA ALA A 7 12.11 -13.87 -11.39
C ALA A 7 12.26 -12.38 -11.75
N ASP A 8 12.76 -12.07 -12.96
CA ASP A 8 12.82 -10.73 -13.55
C ASP A 8 11.44 -10.09 -13.77
N TYR A 9 10.48 -10.82 -14.34
CA TYR A 9 9.10 -10.35 -14.48
C TYR A 9 8.44 -10.16 -13.12
N TYR A 10 8.72 -11.04 -12.15
CA TYR A 10 8.20 -10.89 -10.79
C TYR A 10 8.78 -9.64 -10.10
N LYS A 11 10.07 -9.36 -10.26
CA LYS A 11 10.72 -8.16 -9.72
C LYS A 11 10.19 -6.88 -10.35
N LEU A 12 10.12 -6.82 -11.68
CA LEU A 12 9.60 -5.65 -12.40
C LEU A 12 8.14 -5.37 -12.01
N TYR A 13 7.32 -6.42 -11.92
CA TYR A 13 5.93 -6.31 -11.50
C TYR A 13 5.79 -5.83 -10.04
N HIS A 14 6.69 -6.26 -9.15
CA HIS A 14 6.68 -5.85 -7.74
C HIS A 14 7.20 -4.42 -7.54
N GLU A 15 8.13 -3.96 -8.37
CA GLU A 15 8.74 -2.63 -8.26
C GLU A 15 7.78 -1.53 -8.71
N VAL A 16 7.07 -1.74 -9.83
CA VAL A 16 6.06 -0.78 -10.36
C VAL A 16 4.81 -0.69 -9.47
N ARG A 17 4.53 -1.72 -8.65
CA ARG A 17 3.38 -1.75 -7.73
C ARG A 17 3.64 -1.12 -6.38
N ARG A 18 4.90 -0.89 -6.03
CA ARG A 18 5.27 -0.48 -4.68
C ARG A 18 5.17 1.03 -4.56
N VAL A 19 4.17 1.49 -3.82
CA VAL A 19 4.16 2.87 -3.33
C VAL A 19 5.30 3.05 -2.34
N GLN A 20 6.34 3.79 -2.73
CA GLN A 20 7.50 4.11 -1.89
C GLN A 20 7.49 5.55 -1.41
N ASP A 21 6.61 6.39 -1.96
CA ASP A 21 6.50 7.80 -1.60
C ASP A 21 5.87 7.98 -0.22
N GLU A 22 6.63 8.53 0.73
CA GLU A 22 6.20 8.69 2.12
C GLU A 22 5.05 9.69 2.26
N ALA A 23 5.01 10.73 1.41
CA ALA A 23 3.93 11.71 1.42
C ALA A 23 2.61 11.10 0.92
N LEU A 24 2.67 10.27 -0.12
CA LEU A 24 1.54 9.51 -0.62
C LEU A 24 1.03 8.51 0.41
N LEU A 25 1.93 7.81 1.12
CA LEU A 25 1.57 6.90 2.20
C LEU A 25 0.85 7.62 3.35
N ALA A 26 1.31 8.83 3.71
CA ALA A 26 0.65 9.65 4.72
C ALA A 26 -0.76 10.07 4.27
N ASP A 27 -0.94 10.39 2.98
CA ASP A 27 -2.27 10.76 2.46
C ASP A 27 -3.22 9.57 2.37
N VAL A 28 -2.72 8.40 1.94
CA VAL A 28 -3.48 7.13 2.00
C VAL A 28 -3.92 6.80 3.42
N GLU A 29 -3.07 7.06 4.42
CA GLU A 29 -3.44 6.87 5.83
C GLU A 29 -4.57 7.83 6.25
N LYS A 30 -4.54 9.10 5.83
CA LYS A 30 -5.64 10.04 6.07
C LYS A 30 -6.93 9.58 5.40
N LEU A 31 -6.87 9.15 4.15
CA LEU A 31 -8.03 8.63 3.41
C LEU A 31 -8.63 7.40 4.11
N ARG A 32 -7.79 6.49 4.60
CA ARG A 32 -8.22 5.35 5.43
C ARG A 32 -8.89 5.82 6.72
N LYS A 33 -8.26 6.72 7.47
CA LYS A 33 -8.80 7.26 8.74
C LYS A 33 -10.13 7.99 8.53
N ALA A 34 -10.32 8.62 7.37
CA ALA A 34 -11.57 9.25 6.97
C ALA A 34 -12.65 8.25 6.49
N GLY A 35 -12.38 6.94 6.51
CA GLY A 35 -13.32 5.91 6.10
C GLY A 35 -13.47 5.75 4.58
N SER A 36 -12.52 6.27 3.79
CA SER A 36 -12.56 6.12 2.33
C SER A 36 -12.54 4.65 1.93
N ASN A 37 -13.36 4.29 0.95
CA ASN A 37 -13.36 2.93 0.44
C ASN A 37 -12.06 2.62 -0.34
N ARG A 38 -11.71 1.34 -0.42
CA ARG A 38 -10.45 0.88 -1.03
C ARG A 38 -10.34 1.22 -2.51
N LYS A 39 -11.46 1.31 -3.22
CA LYS A 39 -11.47 1.74 -4.62
C LYS A 39 -11.03 3.20 -4.74
N ARG A 40 -11.52 4.08 -3.87
CA ARG A 40 -11.12 5.50 -3.87
C ARG A 40 -9.63 5.67 -3.54
N ILE A 41 -9.12 4.85 -2.63
CA ILE A 41 -7.68 4.80 -2.31
C ILE A 41 -6.86 4.31 -3.51
N LEU A 42 -7.34 3.30 -4.24
CA LEU A 42 -6.69 2.83 -5.47
C LEU A 42 -6.59 3.95 -6.52
N GLU A 43 -7.71 4.60 -6.82
CA GLU A 43 -7.75 5.71 -7.80
C GLU A 43 -6.79 6.83 -7.37
N TYR A 44 -6.79 7.21 -6.09
CA TYR A 44 -5.88 8.22 -5.58
C TYR A 44 -4.40 7.86 -5.81
N ILE A 45 -4.01 6.61 -5.58
CA ILE A 45 -2.62 6.18 -5.83
C ILE A 45 -2.29 6.23 -7.32
N LEU A 46 -3.22 5.83 -8.20
CA LEU A 46 -3.04 5.90 -9.66
C LEU A 46 -2.95 7.35 -10.16
N GLU A 47 -3.69 8.28 -9.55
CA GLU A 47 -3.69 9.70 -9.90
C GLU A 47 -2.43 10.44 -9.42
N HIS A 48 -1.86 10.01 -8.29
CA HIS A 48 -0.77 10.72 -7.61
C HIS A 48 0.59 9.99 -7.65
N SER A 49 0.70 8.86 -8.33
CA SER A 49 1.95 8.11 -8.49
C SER A 49 2.01 7.43 -9.85
N SER A 50 3.22 7.24 -10.39
CA SER A 50 3.44 6.37 -11.55
C SER A 50 3.37 4.87 -11.21
N ALA A 51 2.79 4.54 -10.04
CA ALA A 51 2.66 3.16 -9.60
C ALA A 51 1.37 2.58 -10.16
N GLU A 52 1.38 1.29 -10.49
CA GLU A 52 0.21 0.58 -11.02
C GLU A 52 -0.27 -0.52 -10.04
N PRO A 53 -0.64 -0.15 -8.79
CA PRO A 53 -1.08 -1.13 -7.81
C PRO A 53 -2.42 -1.76 -8.22
N THR A 54 -2.65 -2.98 -7.75
CA THR A 54 -3.97 -3.62 -7.83
C THR A 54 -4.75 -3.46 -6.53
N MET A 55 -6.04 -3.81 -6.56
CA MET A 55 -6.86 -3.88 -5.35
C MET A 55 -6.24 -4.78 -4.24
N LYS A 56 -5.50 -5.83 -4.62
CA LYS A 56 -4.77 -6.67 -3.66
C LYS A 56 -3.62 -5.90 -3.00
N ASP A 57 -2.91 -5.09 -3.77
CA ASP A 57 -1.82 -4.27 -3.26
C ASP A 57 -2.35 -3.19 -2.31
N VAL A 58 -3.49 -2.58 -2.63
CA VAL A 58 -4.19 -1.64 -1.74
C VAL A 58 -4.65 -2.31 -0.45
N HIS A 59 -5.17 -3.54 -0.54
CA HIS A 59 -5.54 -4.32 0.64
C HIS A 59 -4.34 -4.59 1.56
N ASN A 60 -3.22 -5.03 0.98
CA ASN A 60 -1.97 -5.27 1.71
C ASN A 60 -1.40 -3.98 2.31
N LEU A 61 -1.49 -2.87 1.58
CA LEU A 61 -1.05 -1.56 2.03
C LEU A 61 -1.84 -1.10 3.25
N ILE A 62 -3.18 -1.17 3.18
CA ILE A 62 -4.04 -0.82 4.31
C ILE A 62 -3.71 -1.70 5.51
N ALA A 63 -3.67 -3.03 5.34
CA ALA A 63 -3.34 -3.97 6.42
C ALA A 63 -1.97 -3.65 7.09
N ARG A 64 -0.96 -3.28 6.29
CA ARG A 64 0.34 -2.85 6.79
C ARG A 64 0.24 -1.55 7.59
N LEU A 65 -0.56 -0.57 7.13
CA LEU A 65 -0.80 0.68 7.86
C LEU A 65 -1.53 0.43 9.18
N GLU A 66 -2.52 -0.49 9.22
CA GLU A 66 -3.21 -0.83 10.48
C GLU A 66 -2.25 -1.48 11.47
N LYS A 67 -1.43 -2.42 11.00
CA LYS A 67 -0.40 -3.06 11.84
C LYS A 67 0.60 -2.04 12.37
N LYS A 68 1.02 -1.08 11.54
CA LYS A 68 1.93 -0.01 11.96
C LYS A 68 1.28 0.89 13.02
N ALA A 69 0.02 1.27 12.83
CA ALA A 69 -0.73 2.07 13.80
C ALA A 69 -0.90 1.35 15.15
N LEU A 70 -1.25 0.06 15.13
CA LEU A 70 -1.35 -0.76 16.35
C LEU A 70 0.01 -0.89 17.07
N SER A 71 1.09 -1.05 16.31
CA SER A 71 2.44 -1.18 16.87
C SER A 71 2.94 0.14 17.47
N ALA A 72 2.52 1.29 16.93
CA ALA A 72 2.83 2.61 17.48
C ALA A 72 2.08 2.85 18.80
N ASP A 73 0.78 2.53 18.82
CA ASP A 73 -0.09 2.62 20.01
C ASP A 73 0.44 1.77 21.18
N THR A 74 0.94 0.55 20.91
CA THR A 74 1.53 -0.32 21.95
C THR A 74 2.88 0.19 22.49
N LEU A 75 3.57 1.09 21.77
CA LEU A 75 4.83 1.67 22.23
C LEU A 75 4.62 2.89 23.14
N GLU A 76 3.49 3.59 23.00
CA GLU A 76 3.13 4.78 23.78
C GLU A 76 2.61 4.43 25.20
N ASP A 77 2.13 3.21 25.45
CA ASP A 77 1.65 2.73 26.76
C ASP A 77 2.79 2.36 27.76
N ARG A 78 4.06 2.52 27.38
CA ARG A 78 5.23 2.09 28.18
C ARG A 78 6.17 3.21 28.61
N ILE A 79 5.70 4.45 28.71
CA ILE A 79 6.48 5.61 29.21
C ILE A 79 5.91 6.11 30.54
#